data_AF-A0A8B6G524-F1
#
_entry.id   AF-A0A8B6G524-F1
#
_cell.length_a   1.000
_cell.length_b   1.000
_cell.length_c   1.000
_cell.angle_alpha   90.00
_cell.angle_beta   90.00
_cell.angle_gamma   90.00
#
_symmetry.space_group_name_H-M   'P 1'
#
loop_
_entity.id
_entity.type
_entity.pdbx_description
1 polymer ?
#
loop_
_entity_poly.entity_id
_entity_poly.type
_entity_poly.pdbx_seq_one_letter_code
_entity_poly.pdbx_strand_id
1 'polypeptide(L)'
;KEEFYYVHIKNGMVEDQLESYPLFLRQHKKNDKPAMIWPYNKFMGGVDLADMMTKSYNDGLKTLKVWKKVVFNLMHRMVISAYIIYKENTSDNPKLSRLSFTQRLIEYLAKDQMVLRNENQDDNRQNKNKHGIRKLPGHREKDCDVCSDRNG
;
A
#
# COMPACT_ATOMS: atom_id res chain seq x y z
N LYS A 1 -13.15 33.91 -2.99
CA LYS A 1 -14.61 33.69 -2.84
C LYS A 1 -14.89 32.27 -3.34
N GLU A 2 -15.19 31.21 -2.58
CA GLU A 2 -15.29 30.93 -1.14
C GLU A 2 -15.07 29.42 -0.93
N GLU A 3 -13.99 28.87 -1.51
CA GLU A 3 -13.59 27.45 -1.39
C GLU A 3 -12.90 27.07 -0.06
N PHE A 4 -12.92 27.93 0.97
CA PHE A 4 -12.08 27.73 2.16
C PHE A 4 -12.77 27.12 3.40
N TYR A 5 -14.07 26.78 3.38
CA TYR A 5 -14.80 26.36 4.60
C TYR A 5 -15.15 24.87 4.72
N TYR A 6 -14.81 24.00 3.78
CA TYR A 6 -15.37 22.63 3.75
C TYR A 6 -14.54 21.51 4.38
N VAL A 7 -13.32 21.76 4.87
CA VAL A 7 -12.42 20.65 5.28
C VAL A 7 -11.98 20.66 6.75
N HIS A 8 -12.32 21.67 7.55
CA HIS A 8 -11.88 21.74 8.95
C HIS A 8 -12.99 21.48 9.98
N ILE A 9 -13.81 20.44 9.83
CA ILE A 9 -14.65 19.94 10.95
C ILE A 9 -14.77 18.41 10.93
N LYS A 10 -13.64 17.69 11.09
CA LYS A 10 -13.68 16.27 11.46
C LYS A 10 -12.63 15.86 12.49
N ASN A 11 -12.22 16.78 13.38
CA ASN A 11 -11.62 16.43 14.68
C ASN A 11 -11.83 17.60 15.65
N GLY A 12 -12.76 17.42 16.59
CA GLY A 12 -12.89 18.20 17.83
C GLY A 12 -13.07 19.71 17.71
N MET A 13 -14.31 20.20 17.67
CA MET A 13 -14.63 21.56 18.14
C MET A 13 -15.99 21.58 18.84
N VAL A 14 -15.99 22.34 19.93
CA VAL A 14 -16.95 22.43 21.03
C VAL A 14 -18.35 22.83 20.55
N GLU A 15 -19.35 22.26 21.22
CA GLU A 15 -20.79 22.29 20.95
C GLU A 15 -21.42 23.71 20.97
N ASP A 16 -20.69 24.72 21.47
CA ASP A 16 -21.22 26.04 21.82
C ASP A 16 -21.29 27.08 20.69
N GLN A 17 -20.92 26.75 19.44
CA GLN A 17 -21.01 27.70 18.31
C GLN A 17 -22.16 27.43 17.33
N LEU A 18 -23.03 26.46 17.62
CA LEU A 18 -24.18 26.12 16.78
C LEU A 18 -25.38 27.07 16.94
N GLU A 19 -25.39 27.92 17.97
CA GLU A 19 -26.55 28.74 18.33
C GLU A 19 -26.72 30.02 17.51
N SER A 20 -25.72 30.39 16.70
CA SER A 20 -25.76 31.58 15.84
C SER A 20 -26.15 31.29 14.38
N TYR A 21 -26.37 30.03 14.00
CA TYR A 21 -26.75 29.68 12.63
C TYR A 21 -28.27 29.72 12.46
N PRO A 22 -28.76 30.31 11.36
CA PRO A 22 -30.19 30.48 11.15
C PRO A 22 -30.89 29.12 11.04
N LEU A 23 -32.03 29.00 11.74
CA LEU A 23 -32.82 27.76 11.92
C LEU A 23 -33.23 27.07 10.60
N PHE A 24 -33.13 27.74 9.44
CA PHE A 24 -33.50 27.18 8.14
C PHE A 24 -32.61 26.01 7.67
N LEU A 25 -31.39 25.87 8.20
CA LEU A 25 -30.51 24.74 7.83
C LEU A 25 -30.80 23.46 8.62
N ARG A 26 -31.62 23.54 9.68
CA ARG A 26 -31.87 22.40 10.58
C ARG A 26 -32.98 21.47 10.10
N GLN A 27 -33.75 21.85 9.08
CA GLN A 27 -34.89 21.08 8.56
C GLN A 27 -34.78 20.81 7.05
N HIS A 28 -33.76 20.07 6.61
CA HIS A 28 -33.89 19.38 5.34
C HIS A 28 -34.68 18.08 5.53
N LYS A 29 -36.01 18.25 5.44
CA LYS A 29 -37.01 17.17 5.32
C LYS A 29 -36.56 16.22 4.20
N LYS A 30 -36.51 14.91 4.49
CA LYS A 30 -35.97 13.87 3.60
C LYS A 30 -36.62 13.79 2.20
N ASN A 31 -37.77 14.44 1.98
CA ASN A 31 -38.66 14.19 0.84
C ASN A 31 -38.90 15.38 -0.12
N ASP A 32 -38.31 16.57 0.10
CA ASP A 32 -38.52 17.73 -0.79
C ASP A 32 -37.42 17.89 -1.87
N LYS A 33 -36.62 16.84 -2.09
CA LYS A 33 -35.59 16.86 -3.13
C LYS A 33 -36.26 16.54 -4.48
N PRO A 34 -36.05 17.35 -5.54
CA PRO A 34 -36.47 17.00 -6.89
C PRO A 34 -36.07 15.57 -7.25
N ALA A 35 -36.93 14.86 -8.00
CA ALA A 35 -36.72 13.44 -8.35
C ALA A 35 -35.35 13.19 -9.02
N MET A 36 -34.79 14.18 -9.71
CA MET A 36 -33.47 14.14 -10.34
C MET A 36 -32.28 14.13 -9.34
N ILE A 37 -32.46 14.64 -8.13
CA ILE A 37 -31.40 14.71 -7.11
C ILE A 37 -31.10 13.34 -6.52
N TRP A 38 -32.10 12.45 -6.45
CA TRP A 38 -31.91 11.09 -5.93
C TRP A 38 -30.93 10.25 -6.76
N PRO A 39 -31.10 10.08 -8.10
CA PRO A 39 -30.17 9.30 -8.90
C PRO A 39 -28.78 9.95 -8.92
N TYR A 40 -28.71 11.29 -8.96
CA TYR A 40 -27.42 11.99 -8.87
C TYR A 40 -26.66 11.60 -7.59
N ASN A 41 -27.28 11.75 -6.42
CA ASN A 41 -26.64 11.41 -5.14
C ASN A 41 -26.31 9.91 -5.02
N LYS A 42 -27.11 9.04 -5.63
CA LYS A 42 -26.89 7.59 -5.61
C LYS A 42 -25.64 7.18 -6.40
N PHE A 43 -25.37 7.84 -7.54
CA PHE A 43 -24.32 7.40 -8.47
C PHE A 43 -23.07 8.30 -8.49
N MET A 44 -23.13 9.52 -7.96
CA MET A 44 -22.01 10.48 -8.00
C MET A 44 -20.76 10.02 -7.23
N GLY A 45 -20.91 9.15 -6.22
CA GLY A 45 -19.83 8.76 -5.31
C GLY A 45 -18.86 7.69 -5.84
N GLY A 46 -19.02 7.22 -7.07
CA GLY A 46 -18.21 6.12 -7.61
C GLY A 46 -16.71 6.44 -7.65
N VAL A 47 -16.35 7.65 -8.08
CA VAL A 47 -14.95 8.11 -8.18
C VAL A 47 -14.34 8.29 -6.79
N ASP A 48 -15.04 8.98 -5.89
CA ASP A 48 -14.57 9.20 -4.51
C ASP A 48 -14.37 7.88 -3.76
N LEU A 49 -15.27 6.92 -3.98
CA LEU A 49 -15.15 5.58 -3.38
C LEU A 49 -13.91 4.85 -3.92
N ALA A 50 -13.66 4.88 -5.22
CA ALA A 50 -12.48 4.27 -5.83
C ALA A 50 -11.18 4.91 -5.30
N ASP A 51 -11.15 6.23 -5.17
CA ASP A 51 -10.01 6.97 -4.62
C ASP A 51 -9.81 6.69 -3.13
N MET A 52 -10.88 6.59 -2.34
CA MET A 52 -10.82 6.19 -0.94
C MET A 52 -10.26 4.77 -0.78
N MET A 53 -10.70 3.83 -1.62
CA MET A 53 -10.24 2.45 -1.60
C MET A 53 -8.74 2.35 -1.92
N THR A 54 -8.27 3.16 -2.87
CA THR A 54 -6.85 3.26 -3.24
C THR A 54 -6.04 3.87 -2.09
N LYS A 55 -6.51 4.97 -1.50
CA LYS A 55 -5.84 5.64 -0.37
C LYS A 55 -5.71 4.75 0.87
N SER A 56 -6.63 3.79 1.07
CA SER A 56 -6.62 2.89 2.22
C SER A 56 -5.38 1.96 2.26
N TYR A 57 -4.79 1.68 1.11
CA TYR A 57 -3.57 0.85 0.98
C TYR A 57 -2.34 1.68 0.65
N ASN A 58 -2.41 3.02 0.71
CA ASN A 58 -1.34 3.90 0.26
C ASN A 58 -0.01 3.50 0.93
N ASP A 59 0.91 2.99 0.10
CA ASP A 59 2.21 2.58 0.57
C ASP A 59 2.94 3.87 0.95
N GLY A 60 3.19 4.08 2.24
CA GLY A 60 3.88 5.25 2.80
C GLY A 60 5.33 5.40 2.35
N LEU A 61 5.68 4.85 1.18
CA LEU A 61 6.96 4.92 0.52
C LEU A 61 7.31 6.39 0.25
N LYS A 62 8.19 6.92 1.11
CA LYS A 62 8.81 8.22 0.90
C LYS A 62 9.72 8.11 -0.32
N THR A 63 9.23 8.55 -1.47
CA THR A 63 10.02 8.61 -2.71
C THR A 63 10.03 10.02 -3.29
N LEU A 64 11.23 10.49 -3.65
CA LEU A 64 11.44 11.76 -4.35
C LEU A 64 11.06 11.68 -5.84
N LYS A 65 11.01 10.45 -6.40
CA LYS A 65 10.74 10.22 -7.82
C LYS A 65 9.23 10.07 -8.05
N VAL A 66 8.58 11.07 -8.66
CA VAL A 66 7.12 11.11 -8.88
C VAL A 66 6.61 9.92 -9.71
N TRP A 67 7.35 9.48 -10.74
CA TRP A 67 6.95 8.35 -11.58
C TRP A 67 6.73 7.05 -10.78
N LYS A 68 7.50 6.84 -9.69
CA LYS A 68 7.30 5.68 -8.82
C LYS A 68 5.92 5.71 -8.17
N LYS A 69 5.48 6.88 -7.71
CA LYS A 69 4.15 7.06 -7.12
C LYS A 69 3.04 6.72 -8.12
N VAL A 70 3.21 7.11 -9.39
CA VAL A 70 2.26 6.78 -10.46
C VAL A 70 2.18 5.29 -10.68
N VAL A 71 3.33 4.60 -10.78
CA VAL A 71 3.37 3.14 -10.96
C VAL A 71 2.70 2.42 -9.80
N PHE A 72 3.02 2.76 -8.55
CA PHE A 72 2.39 2.10 -7.39
C PHE A 72 0.89 2.37 -7.30
N ASN A 73 0.45 3.60 -7.60
CA ASN A 73 -0.97 3.94 -7.66
C ASN A 73 -1.69 3.14 -8.76
N LEU A 74 -1.04 2.91 -9.91
CA LEU A 74 -1.58 2.06 -10.96
C LEU A 74 -1.70 0.60 -10.49
N MET A 75 -0.67 0.07 -9.83
CA MET A 75 -0.70 -1.29 -9.26
C MET A 75 -1.86 -1.45 -8.25
N HIS A 76 -2.08 -0.47 -7.37
CA HIS A 76 -3.19 -0.51 -6.41
C HIS A 76 -4.55 -0.55 -7.11
N ARG A 77 -4.72 0.24 -8.18
CA ARG A 77 -5.95 0.22 -8.99
C ARG A 77 -6.16 -1.13 -9.66
N MET A 78 -5.10 -1.73 -10.22
CA MET A 78 -5.18 -3.08 -10.80
C MET A 78 -5.59 -4.13 -9.77
N VAL A 79 -5.05 -4.10 -8.55
CA VAL A 79 -5.41 -5.03 -7.47
C VAL A 79 -6.87 -4.85 -7.05
N ILE A 80 -7.36 -3.61 -6.95
CA ILE A 80 -8.77 -3.32 -6.63
C ILE A 80 -9.68 -3.86 -7.74
N SER A 81 -9.35 -3.59 -9.01
CA SER A 81 -10.11 -4.10 -10.15
C SER A 81 -10.14 -5.64 -10.17
N ALA A 82 -9.02 -6.30 -9.93
CA ALA A 82 -8.95 -7.76 -9.83
C ALA A 82 -9.81 -8.30 -8.67
N TYR A 83 -9.81 -7.63 -7.53
CA TYR A 83 -10.65 -8.00 -6.38
C TYR A 83 -12.16 -7.84 -6.67
N ILE A 84 -12.56 -6.80 -7.41
CA ILE A 84 -13.95 -6.64 -7.87
C ILE A 84 -14.34 -7.82 -8.75
N ILE A 85 -13.51 -8.16 -9.75
CA ILE A 85 -13.74 -9.30 -10.64
C ILE A 85 -13.84 -10.60 -9.83
N TYR A 86 -12.94 -10.83 -8.88
CA TYR A 86 -12.99 -11.98 -7.96
C TYR A 86 -14.32 -12.03 -7.21
N LYS A 87 -14.79 -10.91 -6.64
CA LYS A 87 -16.04 -10.87 -5.88
C LYS A 87 -17.27 -11.21 -6.71
N GLU A 88 -17.30 -10.82 -7.98
CA GLU A 88 -18.41 -11.10 -8.89
C GLU A 88 -18.41 -12.55 -9.38
N ASN A 89 -17.23 -13.19 -9.49
CA ASN A 89 -17.08 -14.50 -10.12
C ASN A 89 -16.79 -15.65 -9.14
N THR A 90 -16.53 -15.36 -7.86
CA THR A 90 -16.21 -16.41 -6.89
C THR A 90 -17.46 -17.11 -6.33
N SER A 91 -17.35 -18.42 -6.14
CA SER A 91 -18.30 -19.23 -5.35
C SER A 91 -17.86 -19.42 -3.89
N ASP A 92 -16.75 -18.81 -3.47
CA ASP A 92 -16.22 -18.91 -2.10
C ASP A 92 -17.22 -18.37 -1.07
N ASN A 93 -17.46 -19.14 -0.01
CA ASN A 93 -18.27 -18.72 1.13
C ASN A 93 -17.60 -19.12 2.46
N PRO A 94 -17.18 -18.15 3.30
CA PRO A 94 -17.25 -16.71 3.08
C PRO A 94 -16.28 -16.22 1.99
N LYS A 95 -16.67 -15.18 1.24
CA LYS A 95 -15.78 -14.50 0.29
C LYS A 95 -14.56 -13.94 1.02
N LEU A 96 -13.40 -13.98 0.38
CA LEU A 96 -12.19 -13.40 0.97
C LEU A 96 -12.36 -11.90 1.23
N SER A 97 -11.81 -11.46 2.36
CA SER A 97 -11.60 -10.04 2.60
C SER A 97 -10.59 -9.47 1.58
N ARG A 98 -10.64 -8.16 1.35
CA ARG A 98 -9.67 -7.50 0.45
C ARG A 98 -8.23 -7.73 0.90
N LEU A 99 -7.97 -7.70 2.20
CA LEU A 99 -6.64 -7.94 2.75
C LEU A 99 -6.16 -9.36 2.46
N SER A 100 -7.00 -10.35 2.76
CA SER A 100 -6.69 -11.77 2.54
C SER A 100 -6.49 -12.09 1.06
N PHE A 101 -7.29 -11.48 0.18
CA PHE A 101 -7.11 -11.58 -1.27
C PHE A 101 -5.74 -11.02 -1.70
N THR A 102 -5.39 -9.82 -1.24
CA THR A 102 -4.11 -9.18 -1.57
C THR A 102 -2.92 -9.99 -1.03
N GLN A 103 -3.02 -10.54 0.19
CA GLN A 103 -1.97 -11.40 0.76
C GLN A 103 -1.74 -12.65 -0.11
N ARG A 104 -2.81 -13.36 -0.48
CA ARG A 104 -2.71 -14.53 -1.37
C ARG A 104 -2.13 -14.17 -2.74
N LEU A 105 -2.51 -13.01 -3.28
CA LEU A 105 -1.97 -12.53 -4.55
C LEU A 105 -0.46 -12.27 -4.44
N ILE A 106 0.00 -11.64 -3.35
CA ILE A 106 1.43 -11.39 -3.11
C ILE A 106 2.18 -12.73 -2.95
N GLU A 107 1.66 -13.64 -2.14
CA GLU A 107 2.26 -14.98 -1.93
C GLU A 107 2.40 -15.74 -3.25
N TYR A 108 1.34 -15.73 -4.08
CA TYR A 108 1.35 -16.36 -5.39
C TYR A 108 2.40 -15.76 -6.33
N LEU A 109 2.46 -14.43 -6.41
CA LEU A 109 3.42 -13.73 -7.28
C LEU A 109 4.87 -13.86 -6.80
N ALA A 110 5.09 -13.94 -5.49
CA ALA A 110 6.42 -14.02 -4.91
C ALA A 110 6.98 -15.45 -4.85
N LYS A 111 6.14 -16.48 -5.03
CA LYS A 111 6.49 -17.88 -4.83
C LYS A 111 7.76 -18.30 -5.57
N ASP A 112 7.83 -18.04 -6.87
CA ASP A 112 8.97 -18.47 -7.69
C ASP A 112 10.25 -17.71 -7.31
N GLN A 113 10.13 -16.41 -7.01
CA GLN A 113 11.26 -15.58 -6.58
C GLN A 113 11.81 -16.03 -5.23
N MET A 114 10.94 -16.48 -4.32
CA MET A 114 11.35 -17.01 -3.03
C MET A 114 12.11 -18.34 -3.18
N VAL A 115 11.67 -19.22 -4.07
CA VAL A 115 12.36 -20.50 -4.35
C VAL A 115 13.75 -20.23 -4.91
N LEU A 116 13.85 -19.42 -5.97
CA LEU A 116 15.14 -19.07 -6.58
C LEU A 116 16.11 -18.45 -5.57
N ARG A 117 15.62 -17.56 -4.69
CA ARG A 117 16.46 -16.94 -3.66
C ARG A 117 16.98 -17.96 -2.65
N ASN A 118 16.17 -18.93 -2.25
CA ASN A 118 16.55 -19.94 -1.27
C ASN A 118 17.60 -20.91 -1.84
N GLU A 119 17.43 -21.37 -3.07
CA GLU A 119 18.42 -22.22 -3.77
C GLU A 119 19.79 -21.53 -3.85
N ASN A 120 19.81 -20.26 -4.27
CA ASN A 120 21.04 -19.46 -4.32
C ASN A 120 21.70 -19.27 -2.93
N GLN A 121 20.93 -19.29 -1.84
CA GLN A 121 21.48 -19.18 -0.48
C GLN A 121 22.09 -20.49 0.02
N ASP A 122 21.55 -21.64 -0.39
CA ASP A 122 22.08 -22.95 -0.04
C ASP A 122 23.38 -23.25 -0.80
N ASP A 123 23.46 -22.90 -2.08
CA ASP A 123 24.71 -22.98 -2.87
C ASP A 123 25.81 -22.09 -2.26
N ASN A 124 25.45 -20.87 -1.82
CA ASN A 124 26.39 -19.93 -1.20
C ASN A 124 26.74 -20.31 0.26
N ARG A 125 25.91 -21.13 0.93
CA ARG A 125 26.25 -21.73 2.24
C ARG A 125 27.22 -22.89 2.10
N GLN A 126 27.10 -23.69 1.04
CA GLN A 126 28.03 -24.78 0.74
C GLN A 126 29.36 -24.26 0.16
N ASN A 127 29.32 -23.15 -0.60
CA ASN A 127 30.52 -22.45 -1.09
C ASN A 127 31.09 -21.48 -0.03
N LYS A 128 31.43 -22.01 1.14
CA LYS A 128 32.10 -21.26 2.21
C LYS A 128 33.55 -21.69 2.34
N ASN A 129 34.35 -21.34 1.33
CA ASN A 129 35.70 -20.87 1.63
C ASN A 129 35.53 -19.56 2.42
N LYS A 130 35.31 -19.66 3.73
CA LYS A 130 35.31 -18.50 4.63
C LYS A 130 36.73 -17.96 4.67
N HIS A 131 37.02 -17.00 3.81
CA HIS A 131 38.28 -16.27 3.82
C HIS A 131 38.33 -15.46 5.12
N GLY A 132 39.07 -15.96 6.11
CA GLY A 132 39.42 -15.25 7.32
C GLY A 132 40.60 -14.33 7.08
N ILE A 133 40.62 -13.19 7.76
CA ILE A 133 41.74 -12.24 7.69
C ILE A 133 42.62 -12.47 8.91
N ARG A 134 43.86 -12.93 8.71
CA ARG A 134 44.88 -13.07 9.77
C ARG A 134 45.86 -11.90 9.73
N LYS A 135 46.30 -11.44 10.91
CA LYS A 135 47.36 -10.42 11.00
C LYS A 135 48.72 -11.12 10.94
N LEU A 136 49.65 -10.60 10.16
CA LEU A 136 50.99 -11.17 10.07
C LEU A 136 51.79 -10.89 11.35
N PRO A 137 52.61 -11.85 11.83
CA PRO A 137 53.39 -11.67 13.05
C PRO A 137 54.38 -10.53 12.87
N GLY A 138 54.39 -9.55 13.78
CA GLY A 138 55.30 -8.40 13.75
C GLY A 138 54.94 -7.28 12.76
N HIS A 139 53.89 -7.47 11.95
CA HIS A 139 53.51 -6.54 10.88
C HIS A 139 52.08 -6.00 11.07
N ARG A 140 51.78 -4.83 10.48
CA ARG A 140 50.41 -4.26 10.51
C ARG A 140 49.54 -4.82 9.39
N GLU A 141 50.15 -5.38 8.34
CA GLU A 141 49.42 -5.98 7.23
C GLU A 141 48.63 -7.21 7.68
N LYS A 142 47.54 -7.47 6.95
CA LYS A 142 46.67 -8.61 7.13
C LYS A 142 46.61 -9.40 5.83
N ASP A 143 46.52 -10.72 5.93
CA ASP A 143 46.43 -11.60 4.77
C ASP A 143 45.22 -12.53 4.89
N CYS A 144 44.72 -12.99 3.74
CA CYS A 144 43.63 -13.97 3.72
C CYS A 144 44.21 -15.34 4.08
N ASP A 145 43.66 -16.00 5.10
CA ASP A 145 44.06 -17.32 5.56
C ASP A 145 44.04 -18.42 4.48
N VAL A 146 43.16 -18.30 3.47
CA VAL A 146 43.03 -19.22 2.34
C VAL A 146 43.85 -18.80 1.12
N CYS A 147 43.98 -17.49 0.84
CA CYS A 147 44.63 -16.98 -0.38
C CYS A 147 46.09 -16.50 -0.18
N SER A 148 46.70 -16.77 0.97
CA SER A 148 48.06 -16.30 1.28
C SER A 148 49.16 -16.93 0.41
N ASP A 149 48.88 -18.03 -0.30
CA ASP A 149 49.87 -18.67 -1.17
C ASP A 149 50.03 -17.87 -2.48
N ARG A 150 51.05 -17.00 -2.51
CA ARG A 150 51.41 -16.16 -3.67
C ARG A 150 52.53 -16.75 -4.53
N ASN A 151 52.99 -17.96 -4.21
CA ASN A 151 53.93 -18.69 -5.06
C ASN A 151 53.19 -19.30 -6.24
N GLY A 152 53.05 -18.50 -7.30
CA GLY A 152 52.86 -18.95 -8.67
C GLY A 152 54.07 -18.52 -9.49
#